data_AF-A0A817XBU6-F1
#
_entry.id   AF-A0A817XBU6-F1
#
_cell.length_a   1.000
_cell.length_b   1.000
_cell.length_c   1.000
_cell.angle_alpha   90.00
_cell.angle_beta   90.00
_cell.angle_gamma   90.00
#
_symmetry.space_group_name_H-M   'P 1'
#
loop_
_entity.id
_entity.type
_entity.pdbx_description
1 polymer ?
#
loop_
_entity_poly.entity_id
_entity_poly.type
_entity_poly.pdbx_seq_one_letter_code
_entity_poly.pdbx_strand_id
1 'polypeptide(L)'
;MTEPSIIPASEQHTATIIFLHGLDDVGKTWFDEFNMFDIPKRVRHVKYIFPTASIIKISKNNGTPMTSWFDVYGFDEQAKEDQEGIEKASQLLNSFVEEEIKNGIPPDRIMVGGFSMGGAVALHTALVSPHTLGGVLALSTWLPLLNTFPKALVASDKINDIFHFLK
;
A
#
# COMPACT_ATOMS: atom_id res chain seq x y z
N MET A 1 10.73 12.23 -2.27
CA MET A 1 10.86 10.82 -1.87
C MET A 1 12.11 10.24 -2.49
N THR A 2 12.63 9.17 -1.91
CA THR A 2 13.66 8.35 -2.54
C THR A 2 13.06 7.52 -3.67
N GLU A 3 13.88 7.16 -4.65
CA GLU A 3 13.50 6.23 -5.73
C GLU A 3 13.01 4.89 -5.12
N PRO A 4 11.92 4.29 -5.65
CA PRO A 4 11.40 3.02 -5.16
C PRO A 4 12.38 1.88 -5.46
N SER A 5 12.39 0.84 -4.61
CA SER A 5 13.03 -0.43 -4.97
C SER A 5 12.11 -1.18 -5.94
N ILE A 6 12.66 -1.71 -7.04
CA ILE A 6 11.86 -2.33 -8.11
C ILE A 6 12.42 -3.72 -8.42
N ILE A 7 11.53 -4.71 -8.50
CA ILE A 7 11.81 -6.01 -9.11
C ILE A 7 11.11 -6.04 -10.47
N PRO A 8 11.84 -6.03 -11.60
CA PRO A 8 11.21 -6.11 -12.92
C PRO A 8 10.57 -7.47 -13.15
N ALA A 9 9.55 -7.52 -14.00
CA ALA A 9 9.06 -8.78 -14.54
C ALA A 9 10.19 -9.47 -15.33
N SER A 10 10.33 -10.79 -15.16
CA SER A 10 11.33 -11.59 -15.88
C SER A 10 10.78 -12.21 -17.17
N GLU A 11 9.47 -12.13 -17.38
CA GLU A 11 8.76 -12.41 -18.63
C GLU A 11 8.06 -11.14 -19.13
N GLN A 12 7.15 -11.28 -20.11
CA GLN A 12 6.31 -10.17 -20.54
C GLN A 12 5.58 -9.56 -19.33
N HIS A 13 5.83 -8.27 -19.10
CA HIS A 13 5.20 -7.52 -18.02
C HIS A 13 3.71 -7.35 -18.33
N THR A 14 2.86 -8.02 -17.55
CA THR A 14 1.39 -8.00 -17.74
C THR A 14 0.60 -7.69 -16.47
N ALA A 15 1.29 -7.48 -15.34
CA ALA A 15 0.69 -7.13 -14.06
C ALA A 15 1.72 -6.42 -13.16
N THR A 16 1.24 -5.63 -12.21
CA THR A 16 2.09 -4.93 -11.24
C THR A 16 1.55 -5.08 -9.83
N ILE A 17 2.45 -5.23 -8.86
CA ILE A 17 2.15 -5.14 -7.43
C ILE A 17 2.93 -3.96 -6.84
N ILE A 18 2.23 -3.03 -6.22
CA ILE A 18 2.84 -1.90 -5.48
C ILE A 18 2.67 -2.18 -3.99
N PHE A 19 3.76 -2.32 -3.25
CA PHE A 19 3.74 -2.77 -1.86
C PHE A 19 4.39 -1.75 -0.91
N LEU A 20 3.64 -1.31 0.09
CA LEU A 20 4.05 -0.28 1.06
C LEU A 20 4.51 -0.90 2.39
N HIS A 21 5.63 -0.41 2.91
CA HIS A 21 6.20 -0.85 4.18
C HIS A 21 5.46 -0.26 5.40
N GLY A 22 5.76 -0.78 6.60
CA GLY A 22 5.20 -0.29 7.88
C GLY A 22 5.91 0.95 8.44
N LEU A 23 5.48 1.42 9.62
CA LEU A 23 6.14 2.54 10.32
C LEU A 23 7.61 2.23 10.61
N ASP A 24 8.48 3.19 10.33
CA ASP A 24 9.93 3.15 10.59
C ASP A 24 10.69 2.05 9.83
N ASP A 25 10.11 1.58 8.72
CA ASP A 25 10.71 0.65 7.77
C ASP A 25 11.02 1.35 6.43
N VAL A 26 11.51 0.61 5.43
CA VAL A 26 11.81 1.10 4.09
C VAL A 26 11.40 0.10 3.01
N GLY A 27 11.19 0.56 1.78
CA GLY A 27 10.80 -0.31 0.66
C GLY A 27 11.83 -1.41 0.34
N LYS A 28 13.12 -1.16 0.62
CA LYS A 28 14.20 -2.13 0.41
C LYS A 28 14.04 -3.40 1.25
N THR A 29 13.50 -3.29 2.46
CA THR A 29 13.23 -4.46 3.32
C THR A 29 12.27 -5.43 2.63
N TRP A 30 11.16 -4.91 2.08
CA TRP A 30 10.15 -5.70 1.38
C TRP A 30 10.62 -6.23 0.03
N PHE A 31 11.46 -5.46 -0.68
CA PHE A 31 12.18 -5.96 -1.85
C PHE A 31 13.02 -7.21 -1.49
N ASP A 32 13.77 -7.17 -0.38
CA ASP A 32 14.61 -8.28 0.05
C ASP A 32 13.76 -9.47 0.50
N GLU A 33 12.67 -9.24 1.24
CA GLU A 33 11.73 -10.29 1.66
C GLU A 33 11.08 -11.00 0.46
N PHE A 34 10.58 -10.26 -0.53
CA PHE A 34 9.97 -10.85 -1.72
C PHE A 34 10.96 -11.72 -2.49
N ASN A 35 12.22 -11.29 -2.60
CA ASN A 35 13.29 -12.10 -3.20
C ASN A 35 13.63 -13.33 -2.37
N MET A 36 13.72 -13.19 -1.04
CA MET A 36 14.04 -14.29 -0.12
C MET A 36 13.01 -15.43 -0.21
N PHE A 37 11.73 -15.10 -0.39
CA PHE A 37 10.66 -16.09 -0.55
C PHE A 37 10.44 -16.56 -2.00
N ASP A 38 11.33 -16.18 -2.93
CA ASP A 38 11.26 -16.50 -4.35
C ASP A 38 9.93 -16.09 -5.03
N ILE A 39 9.22 -15.08 -4.50
CA ILE A 39 7.93 -14.64 -5.04
C ILE A 39 8.05 -14.24 -6.52
N PRO A 40 9.04 -13.40 -6.93
CA PRO A 40 9.19 -13.01 -8.33
C PRO A 40 9.55 -14.17 -9.26
N LYS A 41 10.17 -15.24 -8.74
CA LYS A 41 10.50 -16.44 -9.53
C LYS A 41 9.26 -17.30 -9.79
N ARG A 42 8.27 -17.26 -8.88
CA ARG A 42 7.01 -18.01 -9.01
C ARG A 42 6.00 -17.30 -9.91
N VAL A 43 6.02 -15.96 -9.93
CA VAL A 43 5.09 -15.15 -10.73
C VAL A 43 5.87 -14.17 -11.61
N ARG A 44 6.39 -14.69 -12.74
CA ARG A 44 7.42 -14.04 -13.56
C ARG A 44 6.94 -12.87 -14.41
N HIS A 45 5.64 -12.80 -14.71
CA HIS A 45 5.02 -11.74 -15.52
C HIS A 45 4.67 -10.47 -14.71
N VAL A 46 4.95 -10.47 -13.40
CA VAL A 46 4.61 -9.39 -12.47
C VAL A 46 5.84 -8.51 -12.21
N LYS A 47 5.66 -7.19 -12.29
CA LYS A 47 6.60 -6.20 -11.75
C LYS A 47 6.22 -5.86 -10.31
N TYR A 48 7.20 -5.68 -9.44
CA TYR A 48 6.98 -5.29 -8.05
C TYR A 48 7.63 -3.94 -7.78
N ILE A 49 6.89 -3.03 -7.16
CA ILE A 49 7.34 -1.69 -6.80
C ILE A 49 7.23 -1.54 -5.29
N PHE A 50 8.32 -1.14 -4.63
CA PHE A 50 8.41 -0.94 -3.19
C PHE A 50 8.83 0.50 -2.89
N PRO A 51 7.88 1.45 -2.85
CA PRO A 51 8.14 2.83 -2.47
C PRO A 51 8.63 2.93 -1.02
N THR A 52 9.40 3.96 -0.72
CA THR A 52 9.80 4.31 0.65
C THR A 52 9.18 5.63 1.04
N ALA A 53 8.50 5.68 2.17
CA ALA A 53 7.87 6.89 2.67
C ALA A 53 8.90 7.98 2.99
N SER A 54 8.45 9.21 3.18
CA SER A 54 9.34 10.28 3.64
C SER A 54 9.57 10.17 5.15
N ILE A 55 10.66 10.76 5.64
CA ILE A 55 10.87 10.93 7.08
C ILE A 55 9.99 12.08 7.55
N ILE A 56 9.10 11.82 8.50
CA ILE A 56 8.25 12.82 9.16
C ILE A 56 8.35 12.68 10.68
N LYS A 57 7.91 13.71 11.41
CA LYS A 57 7.86 13.67 12.87
C LYS A 57 6.60 12.94 13.33
N ILE A 58 6.75 11.98 14.23
CA ILE A 58 5.62 11.20 14.76
C ILE A 58 5.14 11.77 16.09
N SER A 59 3.93 12.30 16.11
CA SER A 59 3.31 12.96 17.26
C SER A 59 3.23 12.03 18.48
N LYS A 60 2.81 10.78 18.29
CA LYS A 60 2.71 9.77 19.36
C LYS A 60 4.06 9.48 20.04
N ASN A 61 5.17 9.72 19.34
CA ASN A 61 6.53 9.47 19.80
C ASN A 61 7.28 10.78 20.06
N ASN A 62 6.59 11.80 20.58
CA ASN A 62 7.16 13.11 20.94
C ASN A 62 7.88 13.81 19.77
N GLY A 63 7.40 13.59 18.55
CA GLY A 63 8.00 14.18 17.34
C GLY A 63 9.28 13.51 16.87
N THR A 64 9.59 12.29 17.34
CA THR A 64 10.72 11.48 16.83
C THR A 64 10.60 11.34 15.31
N PRO A 65 11.66 11.67 14.53
CA PRO A 65 11.66 11.47 13.08
C PRO A 65 11.68 9.98 12.75
N MET A 66 10.72 9.53 11.94
CA MET A 66 10.61 8.13 11.49
C MET A 66 10.17 8.12 10.03
N THR A 67 10.49 7.05 9.31
CA THR A 67 9.96 6.83 7.96
C THR A 67 8.48 6.47 8.05
N SER A 68 7.59 7.34 7.57
CA SER A 68 6.14 7.15 7.77
C SER A 68 5.29 7.75 6.66
N TRP A 69 4.16 7.10 6.39
CA TRP A 69 3.20 7.53 5.36
C TRP A 69 2.31 8.68 5.85
N PHE A 70 1.98 8.70 7.13
CA PHE A 70 1.16 9.72 7.79
C PHE A 70 1.52 9.81 9.29
N ASP A 71 1.05 10.86 9.97
CA ASP A 71 1.33 11.04 11.39
C ASP A 71 0.51 10.08 12.28
N VAL A 72 1.07 9.66 13.40
CA VAL A 72 0.42 8.74 14.34
C VAL A 72 0.15 9.48 15.64
N TYR A 73 -1.10 9.49 16.08
CA TYR A 73 -1.51 10.09 17.36
C TYR A 73 -1.73 9.04 18.48
N GLY A 74 -1.95 7.77 18.11
CA GLY A 74 -2.16 6.64 19.02
C GLY A 74 -2.18 5.32 18.25
N PHE A 75 -2.19 4.20 18.98
CA PHE A 75 -2.20 2.84 18.40
C PHE A 75 -3.47 2.06 18.75
N ASP A 76 -4.35 2.63 19.59
CA ASP A 76 -5.65 2.07 19.92
C ASP A 76 -6.73 2.57 18.96
N GLU A 77 -7.87 1.88 18.94
CA GLU A 77 -9.00 2.18 18.04
C GLU A 77 -9.68 3.54 18.32
N GLN A 78 -9.43 4.15 19.47
CA GLN A 78 -9.99 5.46 19.84
C GLN A 78 -9.07 6.61 19.47
N ALA A 79 -7.84 6.30 19.03
CA ALA A 79 -6.88 7.29 18.62
C ALA A 79 -7.43 8.11 17.44
N LYS A 80 -7.15 9.41 17.48
CA LYS A 80 -7.38 10.28 16.32
C LYS A 80 -6.55 9.77 15.14
N GLU A 81 -7.12 9.80 13.94
CA GLU A 81 -6.41 9.49 12.70
C GLU A 81 -5.97 10.78 11.97
N ASP A 82 -4.80 10.73 11.33
CA ASP A 82 -4.30 11.80 10.46
C ASP A 82 -4.93 11.69 9.07
N GLN A 83 -6.20 12.11 8.95
CA GLN A 83 -6.95 12.02 7.70
C GLN A 83 -6.20 12.67 6.52
N GLU A 84 -5.65 13.87 6.70
CA GLU A 84 -4.93 14.58 5.64
C GLU A 84 -3.67 13.82 5.20
N GLY A 85 -2.92 13.26 6.15
CA GLY A 85 -1.76 12.43 5.84
C GLY A 85 -2.14 11.13 5.11
N ILE A 86 -3.20 10.46 5.56
CA ILE A 86 -3.72 9.23 4.91
C ILE A 86 -4.14 9.52 3.47
N GLU A 87 -4.87 10.62 3.24
CA GLU A 87 -5.29 11.04 1.90
C GLU A 87 -4.08 11.36 1.00
N LYS A 88 -3.06 12.06 1.52
CA LYS A 88 -1.81 12.33 0.78
C LYS A 88 -1.06 11.05 0.43
N ALA A 89 -0.92 10.12 1.38
CA ALA A 89 -0.29 8.83 1.13
C ALA A 89 -1.08 8.01 0.08
N SER A 90 -2.41 8.09 0.12
CA SER A 90 -3.28 7.45 -0.85
C SER A 90 -3.14 8.04 -2.25
N GLN A 91 -3.07 9.38 -2.37
CA GLN A 91 -2.81 10.05 -3.64
C GLN A 91 -1.45 9.66 -4.22
N LEU A 92 -0.45 9.54 -3.36
CA LEU A 92 0.87 9.08 -3.77
C LEU A 92 0.82 7.64 -4.30
N LEU A 93 0.18 6.71 -3.59
CA LEU A 93 0.04 5.34 -4.07
C LEU A 93 -0.71 5.30 -5.40
N ASN A 94 -1.78 6.09 -5.56
CA ASN A 94 -2.48 6.24 -6.83
C ASN A 94 -1.58 6.78 -7.95
N SER A 95 -0.61 7.65 -7.66
CA SER A 95 0.31 8.13 -8.69
C SER A 95 1.16 7.01 -9.31
N PHE A 96 1.56 6.01 -8.51
CA PHE A 96 2.23 4.81 -9.03
C PHE A 96 1.27 3.95 -9.87
N VAL A 97 0.00 3.82 -9.45
CA VAL A 97 -1.03 3.11 -10.22
C VAL A 97 -1.24 3.77 -11.58
N GLU A 98 -1.41 5.10 -11.62
CA GLU A 98 -1.58 5.86 -12.86
C GLU A 98 -0.36 5.75 -13.79
N GLU A 99 0.85 5.72 -13.23
CA GLU A 99 2.07 5.50 -14.00
C GLU A 99 2.08 4.12 -14.66
N GLU A 100 1.67 3.08 -13.96
CA GLU A 100 1.56 1.73 -14.51
C GLU A 100 0.47 1.61 -15.58
N ILE A 101 -0.67 2.28 -15.38
CA ILE A 101 -1.74 2.37 -16.39
C ILE A 101 -1.21 3.06 -17.65
N LYS A 102 -0.50 4.17 -17.49
CA LYS A 102 0.13 4.89 -18.61
C LYS A 102 1.17 4.03 -19.34
N ASN A 103 1.85 3.14 -18.62
CA ASN A 103 2.80 2.17 -19.17
C ASN A 103 2.10 0.94 -19.80
N GLY A 104 0.76 0.91 -19.86
CA GLY A 104 -0.01 -0.09 -20.59
C GLY A 104 -0.49 -1.26 -19.75
N ILE A 105 -0.36 -1.21 -18.41
CA ILE A 105 -0.89 -2.25 -17.52
C ILE A 105 -2.36 -1.94 -17.19
N PRO A 106 -3.32 -2.82 -17.53
CA PRO A 106 -4.72 -2.62 -17.17
C PRO A 106 -4.91 -2.46 -15.66
N PRO A 107 -5.82 -1.60 -15.17
CA PRO A 107 -6.02 -1.38 -13.73
C PRO A 107 -6.39 -2.65 -12.95
N ASP A 108 -7.18 -3.55 -13.55
CA ASP A 108 -7.56 -4.86 -13.00
C ASP A 108 -6.38 -5.87 -12.96
N ARG A 109 -5.22 -5.49 -13.49
CA ARG A 109 -3.93 -6.20 -13.41
C ARG A 109 -2.93 -5.50 -12.50
N ILE A 110 -3.35 -4.46 -11.77
CA ILE A 110 -2.53 -3.77 -10.77
C ILE A 110 -3.11 -4.07 -9.40
N MET A 111 -2.28 -4.61 -8.51
CA MET A 111 -2.62 -4.75 -7.10
C MET A 111 -1.84 -3.74 -6.27
N VAL A 112 -2.47 -3.24 -5.23
CA VAL A 112 -1.80 -2.46 -4.19
C VAL A 112 -1.74 -3.27 -2.91
N GLY A 113 -0.76 -3.01 -2.07
CA GLY A 113 -0.63 -3.76 -0.83
C GLY A 113 0.29 -3.08 0.17
N GLY A 114 0.35 -3.66 1.35
CA GLY A 114 1.29 -3.25 2.35
C GLY A 114 1.17 -3.99 3.66
N PHE A 115 2.12 -3.71 4.54
CA PHE A 115 2.16 -4.22 5.90
C PHE A 115 1.91 -3.10 6.92
N SER A 116 1.16 -3.40 7.97
CA SER A 116 0.86 -2.45 9.05
C SER A 116 0.34 -1.14 8.47
N MET A 117 0.96 0.00 8.76
CA MET A 117 0.58 1.31 8.22
C MET A 117 0.52 1.34 6.68
N GLY A 118 1.44 0.66 5.98
CA GLY A 118 1.41 0.59 4.51
C GLY A 118 0.17 -0.15 4.00
N GLY A 119 -0.27 -1.18 4.71
CA GLY A 119 -1.52 -1.89 4.42
C GLY A 119 -2.76 -1.01 4.62
N ALA A 120 -2.71 -0.08 5.59
CA ALA A 120 -3.80 0.85 5.88
C ALA A 120 -3.98 1.84 4.74
N VAL A 121 -2.86 2.38 4.22
CA VAL A 121 -2.86 3.20 3.01
C VAL A 121 -3.39 2.40 1.82
N ALA A 122 -2.89 1.18 1.59
CA ALA A 122 -3.31 0.37 0.44
C ALA A 122 -4.83 0.05 0.45
N LEU A 123 -5.39 -0.30 1.61
CA LEU A 123 -6.82 -0.54 1.77
C LEU A 123 -7.64 0.72 1.48
N HIS A 124 -7.27 1.84 2.10
CA HIS A 124 -7.94 3.12 1.86
C HIS A 124 -7.90 3.48 0.37
N THR A 125 -6.72 3.42 -0.25
CA THR A 125 -6.52 3.74 -1.67
C THR A 125 -7.39 2.89 -2.57
N ALA A 126 -7.44 1.58 -2.37
CA ALA A 126 -8.25 0.70 -3.20
C ALA A 126 -9.75 1.02 -3.12
N LEU A 127 -10.26 1.38 -1.93
CA LEU A 127 -11.68 1.69 -1.74
C LEU A 127 -12.10 3.04 -2.34
N VAL A 128 -11.20 4.03 -2.33
CA VAL A 128 -11.43 5.37 -2.89
C VAL A 128 -10.95 5.52 -4.33
N SER A 129 -10.26 4.51 -4.88
CA SER A 129 -9.73 4.53 -6.24
C SER A 129 -10.85 4.74 -7.27
N PRO A 130 -10.63 5.57 -8.31
CA PRO A 130 -11.55 5.66 -9.44
C PRO A 130 -11.50 4.41 -10.33
N HIS A 131 -10.47 3.57 -10.18
CA HIS A 131 -10.26 2.35 -10.96
C HIS A 131 -10.64 1.10 -10.17
N THR A 132 -11.16 0.09 -10.86
CA THR A 132 -11.27 -1.26 -10.30
C THR A 132 -9.89 -1.92 -10.36
N LEU A 133 -9.24 -2.06 -9.21
CA LEU A 133 -7.91 -2.66 -9.10
C LEU A 133 -8.00 -4.19 -9.08
N GLY A 134 -6.89 -4.86 -9.42
CA GLY A 134 -6.80 -6.31 -9.42
C GLY A 134 -6.98 -6.95 -8.05
N GLY A 135 -6.67 -6.21 -6.97
CA GLY A 135 -6.87 -6.66 -5.60
C GLY A 135 -6.03 -5.89 -4.57
N VAL A 136 -6.16 -6.27 -3.29
CA VAL A 136 -5.40 -5.68 -2.18
C VAL A 136 -4.70 -6.74 -1.34
N LEU A 137 -3.40 -6.55 -1.09
CA LEU A 137 -2.64 -7.35 -0.13
C LEU A 137 -2.53 -6.59 1.22
N ALA A 138 -3.32 -6.98 2.22
CA ALA A 138 -3.43 -6.28 3.49
C ALA A 138 -2.88 -7.13 4.65
N LEU A 139 -1.60 -6.91 5.00
CA LEU A 139 -0.90 -7.74 5.99
C LEU A 139 -0.83 -7.04 7.36
N SER A 140 -1.37 -7.67 8.41
CA SER A 140 -1.33 -7.17 9.80
C SER A 140 -1.68 -5.69 9.92
N THR A 141 -2.84 -5.30 9.39
CA THR A 141 -3.22 -3.90 9.17
C THR A 141 -4.68 -3.63 9.55
N TRP A 142 -5.12 -2.39 9.40
CA TRP A 142 -6.49 -1.91 9.64
C TRP A 142 -6.99 -1.07 8.46
N LEU A 143 -8.31 -0.87 8.35
CA LEU A 143 -8.89 0.08 7.41
C LEU A 143 -9.01 1.45 8.12
N PRO A 144 -8.21 2.46 7.74
CA PRO A 144 -8.28 3.77 8.37
C PRO A 144 -9.51 4.53 7.89
N LEU A 145 -9.96 5.52 8.66
CA LEU A 145 -11.11 6.37 8.36
C LEU A 145 -12.39 5.56 8.13
N LEU A 146 -12.54 4.40 8.78
CA LEU A 146 -13.63 3.45 8.57
C LEU A 146 -15.01 4.12 8.56
N ASN A 147 -15.24 5.08 9.47
CA ASN A 147 -16.52 5.78 9.63
C ASN A 147 -16.87 6.73 8.47
N THR A 148 -15.91 7.03 7.59
CA THR A 148 -16.12 7.86 6.39
C THR A 148 -16.66 7.05 5.21
N PHE A 149 -16.53 5.73 5.25
CA PHE A 149 -17.02 4.86 4.18
C PHE A 149 -18.52 4.54 4.37
N PRO A 150 -19.33 4.60 3.29
CA PRO A 150 -20.71 4.11 3.32
C PRO A 150 -20.75 2.64 3.79
N LYS A 151 -21.70 2.29 4.66
CA LYS A 151 -21.84 0.91 5.18
C LYS A 151 -21.94 -0.17 4.08
N ALA A 152 -22.45 0.19 2.90
CA ALA A 152 -22.56 -0.70 1.74
C ALA A 152 -21.22 -0.99 1.03
N LEU A 153 -20.22 -0.10 1.14
CA LEU A 153 -18.88 -0.30 0.56
C LEU A 153 -18.09 -1.41 1.28
N VAL A 154 -18.41 -1.67 2.54
CA VAL A 154 -17.87 -2.80 3.32
C VAL A 154 -18.35 -4.16 2.76
N ALA A 155 -19.31 -4.16 1.83
CA ALA A 155 -19.87 -5.34 1.16
C ALA A 155 -19.70 -5.33 -0.38
N SER A 156 -18.85 -4.47 -0.96
CA SER A 156 -18.83 -4.22 -2.41
C SER A 156 -17.78 -5.02 -3.20
N ASP A 157 -18.12 -5.37 -4.45
CA ASP A 157 -17.30 -6.04 -5.47
C ASP A 157 -16.14 -5.18 -6.04
N LYS A 158 -15.76 -4.07 -5.38
CA LYS A 158 -14.68 -3.18 -5.88
C LYS A 158 -13.28 -3.77 -5.75
N ILE A 159 -13.13 -4.81 -4.95
CA ILE A 159 -11.88 -5.54 -4.75
C ILE A 159 -12.18 -7.00 -5.06
N ASN A 160 -11.54 -7.54 -6.09
CA ASN A 160 -11.75 -8.94 -6.49
C ASN A 160 -11.31 -9.92 -5.39
N ASP A 161 -10.24 -9.60 -4.66
CA ASP A 161 -9.72 -10.39 -3.54
C ASP A 161 -9.12 -9.51 -2.42
N ILE A 162 -9.55 -9.74 -1.17
CA ILE A 162 -8.90 -9.19 0.04
C ILE A 162 -8.18 -10.34 0.74
N PHE A 163 -6.84 -10.32 0.74
CA PHE A 163 -6.05 -11.22 1.59
C PHE A 163 -5.70 -10.52 2.90
N HIS A 164 -6.42 -10.89 3.96
CA HIS A 164 -6.20 -10.39 5.31
C HIS A 164 -5.53 -11.46 6.16
N PHE A 165 -4.28 -11.21 6.57
CA PHE A 165 -3.59 -12.05 7.55
C PHE A 165 -3.50 -11.30 8.88
N LEU A 166 -4.41 -11.62 9.79
CA LEU A 166 -4.23 -11.34 11.22
C LEU A 166 -3.46 -12.52 11.81
N LYS A 167 -2.38 -12.21 12.54
CA LYS A 167 -1.86 -13.13 13.55
C LYS A 167 -2.50 -12.80 14.87
#